data_AF-K1MRS4-F1
#
_entry.id   AF-K1MRS4-F1
#
_cell.length_a   1.000
_cell.length_b   1.000
_cell.length_c   1.000
_cell.angle_alpha   90.00
_cell.angle_beta   90.00
_cell.angle_gamma   90.00
#
_symmetry.space_group_name_H-M   'P 1'
#
loop_
_entity.id
_entity.type
_entity.pdbx_description
1 polymer ?
#
loop_
_entity_poly.entity_id
_entity_poly.type
_entity_poly.pdbx_seq_one_letter_code
_entity_poly.pdbx_strand_id
1 'polypeptide(L)'
;MTTKIEKISPKIYKVTDNDKHLGTISTYHNLFHNKYIYLKFNLSDYSVNIPFSKIVQAEHQALQVMIDSNENPIVDFLLRNGFICKRHCYTLTVNKKDLKIEINNKLSLHFFNTESPDYETVKSFV
;
A
#
# COMPACT_ATOMS: atom_id res chain seq x y z
N MET A 1 1.73 19.91 -22.01
CA MET A 1 1.88 18.46 -21.80
C MET A 1 0.53 17.94 -21.36
N THR A 2 -0.02 16.96 -22.08
CA THR A 2 -1.37 16.45 -21.80
C THR A 2 -1.28 14.98 -21.42
N THR A 3 -1.08 14.72 -20.15
CA THR A 3 -1.10 13.37 -19.59
C THR A 3 -2.54 12.87 -19.54
N LYS A 4 -2.79 11.67 -20.07
CA LYS A 4 -4.11 11.02 -20.10
C LYS A 4 -4.05 9.75 -19.27
N ILE A 5 -5.19 9.41 -18.67
CA ILE A 5 -5.41 8.12 -18.03
C ILE A 5 -6.65 7.48 -18.65
N GLU A 6 -6.60 6.17 -18.83
CA GLU A 6 -7.67 5.37 -19.38
C GLU A 6 -7.80 4.07 -18.57
N LYS A 7 -9.01 3.72 -18.14
CA LYS A 7 -9.27 2.45 -17.45
C LYS A 7 -9.30 1.32 -18.50
N ILE A 8 -8.30 0.45 -18.48
CA ILE A 8 -8.15 -0.65 -19.45
C ILE A 8 -8.59 -2.00 -18.89
N SER A 9 -8.73 -2.10 -17.56
CA SER A 9 -9.31 -3.25 -16.89
C SER A 9 -9.94 -2.81 -15.56
N PRO A 10 -10.71 -3.68 -14.86
CA PRO A 10 -11.38 -3.31 -13.61
C PRO A 10 -10.47 -2.67 -12.56
N LYS A 11 -9.18 -3.04 -12.56
CA LYS A 11 -8.19 -2.59 -11.57
C LYS A 11 -6.95 -1.93 -12.18
N ILE A 12 -6.95 -1.62 -13.48
CA ILE A 12 -5.74 -1.11 -14.15
C ILE A 12 -6.09 0.09 -15.02
N TYR A 13 -5.28 1.14 -14.85
CA TYR A 13 -5.30 2.35 -15.64
C TYR A 13 -4.02 2.44 -16.47
N LYS A 14 -4.17 2.69 -17.77
CA LYS A 14 -3.06 3.04 -18.66
C LYS A 14 -2.77 4.53 -18.53
N VAL A 15 -1.49 4.89 -18.46
CA VAL A 15 -1.02 6.27 -18.46
C VAL A 15 -0.30 6.55 -19.78
N THR A 16 -0.65 7.65 -20.43
CA THR A 16 0.02 8.17 -21.61
C THR A 16 0.35 9.65 -21.43
N ASP A 17 1.50 10.09 -21.95
CA ASP A 17 1.86 11.50 -22.02
C ASP A 17 2.28 11.85 -23.44
N ASN A 18 1.63 12.86 -24.02
CA ASN A 18 1.78 13.23 -25.44
C ASN A 18 1.72 11.99 -26.36
N ASP A 19 0.73 11.14 -26.09
CA ASP A 19 0.43 9.87 -26.77
C ASP A 19 1.51 8.77 -26.67
N LYS A 20 2.62 9.01 -25.94
CA LYS A 20 3.58 7.98 -25.54
C LYS A 20 3.06 7.20 -24.33
N HIS A 21 3.16 5.87 -24.38
CA HIS A 21 2.85 5.03 -23.23
C HIS A 21 3.91 5.19 -22.12
N LEU A 22 3.46 5.57 -20.93
CA LEU A 22 4.34 5.73 -19.75
C LEU A 22 4.31 4.54 -18.82
N GLY A 23 3.21 3.78 -18.81
CA GLY A 23 3.02 2.61 -17.97
C GLY A 23 1.62 2.52 -17.42
N THR A 24 1.48 1.91 -16.24
CA THR A 24 0.18 1.63 -15.62
C THR A 24 0.11 2.05 -14.15
N ILE A 25 -1.13 2.27 -13.70
CA ILE A 25 -1.49 2.40 -12.29
C ILE A 25 -2.50 1.30 -11.98
N SER A 26 -2.22 0.49 -10.97
CA SER A 26 -3.12 -0.57 -10.53
C SER A 26 -3.81 -0.17 -9.23
N THR A 27 -5.09 -0.54 -9.09
CA THR A 27 -5.89 -0.32 -7.87
C THR A 27 -6.08 -1.61 -7.08
N TYR A 28 -6.08 -1.50 -5.75
CA TYR A 28 -6.41 -2.62 -4.86
C TYR A 28 -7.02 -2.13 -3.54
N HIS A 29 -7.69 -3.04 -2.83
CA HIS A 29 -8.12 -2.82 -1.45
C HIS A 29 -7.16 -3.54 -0.51
N ASN A 30 -6.81 -2.88 0.60
CA ASN A 30 -6.12 -3.55 1.68
C ASN A 30 -7.14 -4.39 2.47
N LEU A 31 -6.86 -5.70 2.64
CA LEU A 31 -7.77 -6.64 3.32
C LEU A 31 -8.08 -6.24 4.77
N PHE A 32 -7.17 -5.49 5.42
CA PHE A 32 -7.34 -5.02 6.79
C PHE A 32 -8.01 -3.64 6.86
N HIS A 33 -8.11 -2.94 5.73
CA HIS A 33 -8.60 -1.56 5.64
C HIS A 33 -9.41 -1.34 4.36
N ASN A 34 -10.73 -1.42 4.45
CA ASN A 34 -11.62 -1.21 3.30
C ASN A 34 -12.10 0.25 3.12
N LYS A 35 -11.29 1.23 3.55
CA LYS A 35 -11.68 2.65 3.55
C LYS A 35 -11.24 3.41 2.30
N TYR A 36 -10.12 3.02 1.70
CA TYR A 36 -9.46 3.74 0.62
C TYR A 36 -9.08 2.78 -0.51
N ILE A 37 -8.96 3.33 -1.71
CA ILE A 37 -8.40 2.63 -2.87
C ILE A 37 -6.90 2.83 -2.87
N TYR A 38 -6.15 1.74 -2.77
CA TYR A 38 -4.71 1.79 -2.81
C TYR A 38 -4.21 1.76 -4.26
N LEU A 39 -3.19 2.55 -4.54
CA LEU A 39 -2.54 2.60 -5.85
C LEU A 39 -1.17 1.96 -5.83
N LYS A 40 -0.85 1.26 -6.90
CA LYS A 40 0.50 0.79 -7.23
C LYS A 40 0.92 1.36 -8.58
N PHE A 41 2.10 1.97 -8.63
CA PHE A 41 2.63 2.60 -9.84
C PHE A 41 3.59 1.67 -10.57
N ASN A 42 3.47 1.60 -11.89
CA ASN A 42 4.44 0.98 -12.77
C ASN A 42 4.65 1.94 -13.95
N LEU A 43 5.35 3.04 -13.67
CA LEU A 43 5.61 4.12 -14.63
C LEU A 43 7.11 4.18 -14.95
N SER A 44 7.41 4.47 -16.21
CA SER A 44 8.77 4.71 -16.70
C SER A 44 9.27 6.13 -16.41
N ASP A 45 8.36 7.05 -16.10
CA ASP A 45 8.67 8.46 -15.81
C ASP A 45 7.69 9.01 -14.77
N TYR A 46 8.23 9.63 -13.72
CA TYR A 46 7.51 10.23 -12.60
C TYR A 46 7.56 11.77 -12.62
N SER A 47 8.10 12.38 -13.68
CA SER A 47 8.12 13.84 -13.87
C SER A 47 6.78 14.42 -14.31
N VAL A 48 5.83 13.56 -14.70
CA VAL A 48 4.51 13.95 -15.24
C VAL A 48 3.47 14.23 -14.15
N ASN A 49 2.47 15.04 -14.50
CA ASN A 49 1.30 15.29 -13.67
C ASN A 49 0.15 14.39 -14.12
N ILE A 50 -0.33 13.54 -13.22
CA ILE A 50 -1.40 12.58 -13.52
C ILE A 50 -2.73 13.14 -13.00
N PRO A 51 -3.80 13.14 -13.81
CA PRO A 51 -5.12 13.59 -13.36
C PRO A 51 -5.81 12.53 -12.50
N PHE A 52 -5.33 12.34 -11.26
CA PHE A 52 -5.84 11.37 -10.30
C PHE A 52 -7.33 11.53 -9.98
N SER A 53 -7.89 12.72 -10.19
CA SER A 53 -9.34 12.97 -10.08
C SER A 53 -10.16 12.02 -10.96
N LYS A 54 -9.64 11.58 -12.11
CA LYS A 54 -10.31 10.57 -12.95
C LYS A 54 -10.40 9.19 -12.29
N ILE A 55 -9.39 8.80 -11.50
CA ILE A 55 -9.44 7.54 -10.72
C ILE A 55 -10.44 7.70 -9.58
N VAL A 56 -10.43 8.83 -8.87
CA VAL A 56 -11.41 9.11 -7.80
C VAL A 56 -12.84 9.04 -8.32
N GLN A 57 -13.10 9.63 -9.50
CA GLN A 57 -14.42 9.59 -10.13
C GLN A 57 -14.84 8.17 -10.51
N ALA A 58 -13.91 7.34 -10.98
CA ALA A 58 -14.20 5.98 -11.42
C ALA A 58 -14.35 4.97 -10.26
N GLU A 59 -13.63 5.17 -9.16
CA GLU A 59 -13.64 4.25 -8.00
C GLU A 59 -14.55 4.73 -6.86
N HIS A 60 -15.04 5.97 -6.92
CA HIS A 60 -15.92 6.58 -5.90
C HIS A 60 -15.37 6.57 -4.47
N GLN A 61 -14.05 6.53 -4.33
CA GLN A 61 -13.36 6.46 -3.04
C GLN A 61 -12.06 7.28 -3.07
N ALA A 62 -11.65 7.73 -1.88
CA ALA A 62 -10.38 8.43 -1.73
C ALA A 62 -9.19 7.48 -1.97
N LEU A 63 -8.11 8.03 -2.52
CA LEU A 63 -6.93 7.29 -2.93
C LEU A 63 -5.90 7.24 -1.79
N GLN A 64 -5.19 6.13 -1.70
CA GLN A 64 -4.07 5.96 -0.79
C GLN A 64 -2.89 5.32 -1.50
N VAL A 65 -1.69 5.65 -1.05
CA VAL A 65 -0.45 5.05 -1.51
C VAL A 65 0.37 4.65 -0.29
N MET A 66 1.02 3.49 -0.37
CA MET A 66 2.08 3.08 0.54
C MET A 66 3.34 2.87 -0.29
N ILE A 67 4.40 3.59 0.07
CA ILE A 67 5.72 3.52 -0.56
C ILE A 67 6.78 3.59 0.53
N ASP A 68 7.96 3.08 0.22
CA ASP A 68 9.09 3.21 1.13
C ASP A 68 9.60 4.65 1.14
N SER A 69 10.06 5.12 2.31
CA SER A 69 10.50 6.50 2.48
C SER A 69 11.78 6.84 1.72
N ASN A 70 12.50 5.84 1.21
CA ASN A 70 13.69 6.00 0.39
C ASN A 70 13.37 6.07 -1.12
N GLU A 71 12.11 5.88 -1.54
CA GLU A 71 11.67 6.03 -2.93
C GLU A 71 11.42 7.50 -3.31
N ASN A 72 12.43 8.35 -3.09
CA ASN A 72 12.34 9.81 -3.26
C ASN A 72 11.65 10.26 -4.57
N PRO A 73 11.93 9.67 -5.76
CA PRO A 73 11.26 10.09 -6.99
C PRO A 73 9.74 9.91 -6.95
N ILE A 74 9.25 8.85 -6.30
CA ILE A 74 7.81 8.58 -6.16
C ILE A 74 7.20 9.47 -5.08
N VAL A 75 7.90 9.68 -3.97
CA VAL A 75 7.49 10.63 -2.92
C VAL A 75 7.25 12.01 -3.52
N ASP A 76 8.23 12.55 -4.24
CA ASP A 76 8.15 13.88 -4.86
C ASP A 76 7.02 13.94 -5.89
N PHE A 77 6.89 12.90 -6.72
CA PHE A 77 5.79 12.76 -7.67
C PHE A 77 4.41 12.83 -6.99
N LEU A 78 4.21 12.12 -5.88
CA LEU A 78 2.96 12.12 -5.14
C LEU A 78 2.65 13.50 -4.55
N LEU A 79 3.64 14.13 -3.92
CA LEU A 79 3.48 15.46 -3.32
C LEU A 79 3.13 16.51 -4.39
N ARG A 80 3.80 16.49 -5.54
CA ARG A 80 3.47 17.38 -6.68
C ARG A 80 2.06 17.17 -7.22
N ASN A 81 1.55 15.94 -7.14
CA ASN A 81 0.20 15.58 -7.57
C ASN A 81 -0.87 15.74 -6.46
N GLY A 82 -0.54 16.41 -5.35
CA GLY A 82 -1.49 16.80 -4.31
C GLY A 82 -1.77 15.75 -3.24
N PHE A 83 -1.01 14.64 -3.22
CA PHE A 83 -1.05 13.73 -2.07
C PHE A 83 -0.40 14.38 -0.85
N ILE A 84 -0.88 14.01 0.32
CA ILE A 84 -0.33 14.46 1.60
C ILE A 84 0.12 13.26 2.43
N CYS A 85 1.30 13.35 3.06
CA CYS A 85 1.75 12.32 3.98
C CYS A 85 0.86 12.31 5.23
N LYS A 86 0.15 11.21 5.46
CA LYS A 86 -0.71 11.04 6.64
C LYS A 86 -0.07 10.20 7.75
N ARG A 87 0.84 9.29 7.40
CA ARG A 87 1.43 8.31 8.33
C ARG A 87 2.84 7.96 7.88
N HIS A 88 3.76 7.89 8.84
CA HIS A 88 5.04 7.19 8.69
C HIS A 88 4.90 5.82 9.36
N CYS A 89 5.24 4.76 8.63
CA CYS A 89 5.31 3.41 9.17
C CYS A 89 6.78 3.02 9.32
N TYR A 90 7.15 2.47 10.46
CA TYR A 90 8.50 2.01 10.73
C TYR A 90 8.52 0.49 10.73
N THR A 91 9.32 -0.09 9.84
CA THR A 91 9.60 -1.52 9.85
C THR A 91 10.93 -1.72 10.56
N LEU A 92 10.90 -2.46 11.66
CA LEU A 92 12.09 -2.81 12.41
C LEU A 92 12.65 -4.14 11.88
N THR A 93 13.94 -4.17 11.58
CA THR A 93 14.65 -5.44 11.40
C THR A 93 15.16 -5.87 12.77
N VAL A 94 14.51 -6.88 13.35
CA VAL A 94 14.89 -7.48 14.63
C VAL A 94 15.43 -8.89 14.45
N ASN A 95 16.27 -9.33 15.36
CA ASN A 95 16.88 -10.65 15.39
C ASN A 95 16.77 -11.26 16.81
N LYS A 96 17.13 -12.53 16.95
CA LYS A 96 17.03 -13.25 18.25
C LYS A 96 17.83 -12.58 19.37
N LYS A 97 18.96 -11.94 19.07
CA LYS A 97 19.79 -11.24 20.08
C LYS A 97 19.21 -9.89 20.53
N ASP A 98 18.17 -9.38 19.88
CA ASP A 98 17.46 -8.18 20.33
C ASP A 98 16.38 -8.49 21.39
N LEU A 99 16.15 -9.77 21.70
CA LEU A 99 15.22 -10.17 22.76
C LEU A 99 15.77 -9.79 24.14
N LYS A 100 14.98 -9.07 24.93
CA LYS A 100 15.32 -8.72 26.33
C LYS A 100 15.47 -9.93 27.24
N ILE A 101 14.79 -11.03 26.89
CA ILE A 101 14.82 -12.29 27.61
C ILE A 101 15.25 -13.35 26.61
N GLU A 102 16.38 -14.00 26.88
CA GLU A 102 16.80 -15.14 26.08
C GLU A 102 15.75 -16.24 26.16
N ILE A 103 15.30 -16.72 25.00
CA ILE A 103 14.44 -17.90 24.93
C ILE A 103 15.31 -19.12 25.22
N ASN A 104 15.53 -19.37 26.51
CA ASN A 104 16.33 -20.48 27.03
C ASN A 104 15.49 -21.72 27.37
N ASN A 105 14.17 -21.59 27.32
CA ASN A 105 13.24 -22.67 27.64
C ASN A 105 12.66 -23.27 26.37
N LYS A 106 12.48 -24.60 26.35
CA LYS A 106 11.61 -25.31 25.40
C LYS A 106 10.16 -24.89 25.63
N LEU A 107 9.80 -23.69 25.17
CA LEU A 107 8.41 -23.27 25.08
C LEU A 107 7.81 -23.93 23.85
N SER A 108 6.73 -24.69 24.02
CA SER A 108 5.93 -25.17 22.89
C SER A 108 5.02 -24.04 22.43
N LEU A 109 5.25 -23.56 21.22
CA LEU A 109 4.31 -22.68 20.54
C LEU A 109 3.19 -23.54 19.96
N HIS A 110 1.96 -23.27 20.38
CA HIS A 110 0.77 -23.90 19.82
C HIS A 110 0.09 -22.87 18.92
N PHE A 111 0.01 -23.18 17.63
CA PHE A 111 -0.77 -22.38 16.70
C PHE A 111 -2.25 -22.70 16.90
N PHE A 112 -3.06 -21.66 16.97
CA PHE A 112 -4.51 -21.77 17.04
C PHE A 112 -5.12 -20.81 16.02
N ASN A 113 -6.34 -21.10 15.62
CA ASN A 113 -7.17 -20.27 14.75
C ASN A 113 -8.55 -20.08 15.40
N THR A 114 -9.45 -19.35 14.74
CA THR A 114 -10.81 -19.09 15.22
C THR A 114 -11.67 -20.33 15.41
N GLU A 115 -11.26 -21.48 14.87
CA GLU A 115 -11.95 -22.76 14.98
C GLU A 115 -11.33 -23.67 16.05
N SER A 116 -10.20 -23.25 16.64
CA SER A 116 -9.49 -24.04 17.63
C SER A 116 -10.24 -24.02 18.97
N PRO A 117 -10.35 -25.16 19.68
CA PRO A 117 -11.03 -25.22 20.98
C PRO A 117 -10.49 -24.21 22.00
N ASP A 118 -9.19 -23.91 21.91
CA ASP A 118 -8.51 -23.01 22.84
C ASP A 118 -8.77 -21.52 22.55
N TYR A 119 -9.36 -21.17 21.40
CA TYR A 119 -9.58 -19.78 20.95
C TYR A 119 -10.38 -18.94 21.96
N GLU A 120 -11.44 -19.50 22.53
CA GLU A 120 -12.29 -18.81 23.53
C GLU A 120 -11.52 -18.51 24.82
N THR A 121 -10.56 -19.37 25.20
CA THR A 121 -9.71 -19.15 26.38
C THR A 121 -8.77 -17.97 26.17
N VAL A 122 -8.16 -17.86 24.99
CA VAL A 122 -7.14 -16.83 24.71
C VAL A 122 -7.73 -15.46 24.32
N LYS A 123 -8.97 -15.43 23.80
CA LYS A 123 -9.67 -14.18 23.43
C LYS A 123 -9.82 -13.19 24.60
N SER A 124 -9.79 -13.69 25.84
CA SER A 124 -9.87 -12.86 27.06
C SER A 124 -8.61 -12.05 27.39
N PHE A 125 -7.49 -12.34 26.72
CA PHE A 125 -6.19 -11.69 26.95
C PHE A 125 -5.83 -10.62 25.91
N VAL A 126 -6.71 -10.35 24.94
CA VAL A 126 -6.49 -9.37 23.85
C VAL A 126 -7.41 -8.16 24.01
#